data_AF-A0A3D0ZXK0-F1
#
_entry.id   AF-A0A3D0ZXK0-F1
#
_cell.length_a   1.000
_cell.length_b   1.000
_cell.length_c   1.000
_cell.angle_alpha   90.00
_cell.angle_beta   90.00
_cell.angle_gamma   90.00
#
_symmetry.space_group_name_H-M   'P 1'
#
loop_
_entity.id
_entity.type
_entity.pdbx_description
1 polymer ?
#
loop_
_entity_poly.entity_id
_entity_poly.type
_entity_poly.pdbx_seq_one_letter_code
_entity_poly.pdbx_strand_id
1 'polypeptide(L)'
;PTFLGSKVFEDFPLEKLVPYIDWTPFFIAWELAGKYPNILSDGVVGESARQLFNDAQELLKDLIENKLLTASAIVGFWPAFSNGEDILVYEDESREKVAATFHHLRQQMNKPNKQPNFCLSDYIAPASTGLNDFLGGFVVSTGFGAEELAARYENANDDYNAILVKALADRLAEAFAEYLHEMVRKELWGYVTKESLSNEELIREKYQGIRPAPGYPA
;
A
#
# COMPACT_ATOMS: atom_id res chain seq x y z
N PRO A 1 -6.49 -7.96 17.01
CA PRO A 1 -5.86 -6.62 16.88
C PRO A 1 -5.56 -6.02 18.26
N THR A 2 -4.61 -5.09 18.36
CA THR A 2 -4.23 -4.46 19.65
C THR A 2 -5.18 -3.33 20.07
N PHE A 3 -6.00 -2.82 19.14
CA PHE A 3 -7.08 -1.88 19.38
C PHE A 3 -8.22 -2.12 18.39
N LEU A 4 -9.40 -1.53 18.67
CA LEU A 4 -10.54 -1.46 17.76
C LEU A 4 -10.86 0.01 17.43
N GLY A 5 -11.49 0.23 16.29
CA GLY A 5 -11.69 1.57 15.74
C GLY A 5 -10.47 2.03 14.94
N SER A 6 -10.30 3.35 14.82
CA SER A 6 -9.27 3.95 13.95
C SER A 6 -8.16 4.65 14.73
N LYS A 7 -6.95 4.60 14.17
CA LYS A 7 -5.78 5.36 14.59
C LYS A 7 -5.26 6.18 13.41
N VAL A 8 -4.96 7.45 13.67
CA VAL A 8 -4.42 8.38 12.68
C VAL A 8 -2.92 8.57 12.90
N PHE A 9 -2.16 8.66 11.81
CA PHE A 9 -0.78 9.09 11.76
C PHE A 9 -0.72 10.37 10.93
N GLU A 10 -0.38 11.48 11.58
CA GLU A 10 -0.17 12.78 10.95
C GLU A 10 1.33 13.08 10.91
N ASP A 11 1.78 13.84 9.90
CA ASP A 11 3.18 14.21 9.70
C ASP A 11 4.15 13.02 9.82
N PHE A 12 3.82 11.93 9.10
CA PHE A 12 4.62 10.71 9.17
C PHE A 12 6.00 10.92 8.51
N PRO A 13 7.11 10.50 9.16
CA PRO A 13 8.46 10.71 8.63
C PRO A 13 8.69 9.98 7.30
N LEU A 14 8.89 10.74 6.23
CA LEU A 14 9.14 10.23 4.88
C LEU A 14 10.40 9.36 4.80
N GLU A 15 11.41 9.66 5.61
CA GLU A 15 12.67 8.91 5.66
C GLU A 15 12.47 7.43 6.04
N LYS A 16 11.39 7.10 6.78
CA LYS A 16 11.05 5.72 7.10
C LYS A 16 10.46 4.95 5.92
N LEU A 17 9.93 5.65 4.93
CA LEU A 17 9.28 5.06 3.76
C LEU A 17 10.28 4.75 2.65
N VAL A 18 11.39 5.49 2.56
CA VAL A 18 12.40 5.32 1.51
C VAL A 18 12.89 3.87 1.36
N PRO A 19 13.17 3.10 2.43
CA PRO A 19 13.60 1.71 2.30
C PRO A 19 12.56 0.74 1.71
N TYR A 20 11.29 1.15 1.67
CA TYR A 20 10.14 0.36 1.21
C TYR A 20 9.76 0.66 -0.24
N ILE A 21 10.44 1.61 -0.90
CA ILE A 21 10.16 1.94 -2.29
C ILE A 21 10.50 0.75 -3.19
N ASP A 22 9.52 0.27 -3.96
CA ASP A 22 9.79 -0.48 -5.19
C ASP A 22 10.05 0.51 -6.32
N TRP A 23 11.31 0.57 -6.75
CA TRP A 23 11.78 1.43 -7.84
C TRP A 23 11.44 0.88 -9.22
N THR A 24 10.99 -0.38 -9.34
CA THR A 24 10.69 -0.97 -10.64
C THR A 24 9.57 -0.19 -11.37
N PRO A 25 8.41 0.10 -10.74
CA PRO A 25 7.37 0.86 -11.41
C PRO A 25 7.73 2.34 -11.62
N PHE A 26 8.67 2.90 -10.84
CA PHE A 26 9.24 4.21 -11.12
C PHE A 26 9.90 4.24 -12.50
N PHE A 27 10.80 3.30 -12.81
CA PHE A 27 11.42 3.24 -14.14
C PHE A 27 10.41 2.95 -15.25
N ILE A 28 9.41 2.09 -14.99
CA ILE A 28 8.35 1.81 -15.97
C ILE A 28 7.54 3.07 -16.29
N ALA A 29 7.25 3.92 -15.31
CA ALA A 29 6.55 5.20 -15.52
C ALA A 29 7.35 6.17 -16.41
N TRP A 30 8.68 6.00 -16.47
CA TRP A 30 9.59 6.73 -17.36
C TRP A 30 9.91 5.96 -18.65
N GLU A 31 9.12 4.94 -18.99
CA GLU A 31 9.27 4.09 -20.18
C GLU A 31 10.60 3.31 -20.25
N LEU A 32 11.27 3.13 -19.10
CA LEU A 32 12.50 2.36 -19.00
C LEU A 32 12.17 0.92 -18.56
N ALA A 33 12.16 0.00 -19.52
CA ALA A 33 11.88 -1.41 -19.26
C ALA A 33 13.06 -2.10 -18.54
N GLY A 34 12.80 -2.64 -17.37
CA GLY A 34 13.77 -3.42 -16.60
C GLY A 34 13.42 -3.46 -15.12
N LYS A 35 13.87 -4.49 -14.40
CA LYS A 35 13.68 -4.58 -12.95
C LYS A 35 14.82 -3.86 -12.22
N TYR A 36 14.51 -3.06 -11.21
CA TYR A 36 15.52 -2.55 -10.28
C TYR A 36 16.07 -3.70 -9.39
N PRO A 37 17.38 -3.71 -9.05
CA PRO A 37 18.44 -2.78 -9.47
C PRO A 37 19.09 -3.14 -10.82
N ASN A 38 18.73 -4.26 -11.44
CA ASN A 38 19.37 -4.77 -12.67
C ASN A 38 19.31 -3.77 -13.85
N ILE A 39 18.25 -2.96 -13.94
CA ILE A 39 18.13 -1.93 -14.98
C ILE A 39 19.29 -0.93 -14.96
N LEU A 40 19.90 -0.70 -13.79
CA LEU A 40 21.02 0.24 -13.64
C LEU A 40 22.31 -0.25 -14.32
N SER A 41 22.43 -1.55 -14.60
CA SER A 41 23.59 -2.13 -15.30
C SER A 41 23.25 -2.57 -16.73
N ASP A 42 22.06 -2.23 -17.23
CA ASP A 42 21.66 -2.54 -18.60
C ASP A 42 22.57 -1.86 -19.63
N GLY A 43 22.92 -2.59 -20.69
CA GLY A 43 23.87 -2.11 -21.71
C GLY A 43 23.29 -1.08 -22.68
N VAL A 44 21.98 -0.93 -22.74
CA VAL A 44 21.28 0.00 -23.64
C VAL A 44 20.70 1.18 -22.86
N VAL A 45 19.93 0.92 -21.80
CA VAL A 45 19.21 1.96 -21.04
C VAL A 45 19.86 2.30 -19.70
N GLY A 46 20.91 1.58 -19.28
CA GLY A 46 21.48 1.72 -17.94
C GLY A 46 22.09 3.08 -17.65
N GLU A 47 22.60 3.80 -18.65
CA GLU A 47 23.10 5.17 -18.45
C GLU A 47 21.97 6.14 -18.09
N SER A 48 20.90 6.18 -18.89
CA SER A 48 19.72 7.01 -18.62
C SER A 48 19.04 6.60 -17.31
N ALA A 49 18.95 5.30 -17.02
CA ALA A 49 18.38 4.80 -15.76
C ALA A 49 19.19 5.28 -14.55
N ARG A 50 20.52 5.27 -14.61
CA ARG A 50 21.37 5.80 -13.53
C ARG A 50 21.21 7.31 -13.36
N GLN A 51 21.15 8.06 -14.46
CA GLN A 51 20.94 9.51 -14.39
C GLN A 51 19.58 9.85 -13.74
N LEU A 52 18.49 9.27 -14.24
CA LEU A 52 17.15 9.46 -13.69
C LEU A 52 17.08 9.05 -12.21
N PHE A 53 17.72 7.94 -11.86
CA PHE A 53 17.76 7.50 -10.46
C PHE A 53 18.51 8.48 -9.57
N ASN A 54 19.64 9.03 -10.02
CA ASN A 54 20.38 10.03 -9.25
C ASN A 54 19.55 11.29 -9.04
N ASP A 55 18.91 11.82 -10.10
CA ASP A 55 18.04 13.00 -9.99
C ASP A 55 16.87 12.74 -9.03
N ALA A 56 16.28 11.54 -9.09
CA ALA A 56 15.24 11.11 -8.15
C ALA A 56 15.73 11.05 -6.70
N GLN A 57 16.96 10.56 -6.47
CA GLN A 57 17.56 10.53 -5.13
C GLN A 57 17.84 11.94 -4.60
N GLU A 58 18.33 12.85 -5.45
CA GLU A 58 18.59 14.24 -5.08
C GLU A 58 17.30 14.98 -4.72
N LEU A 59 16.26 14.86 -5.56
CA LEU A 59 14.96 15.45 -5.27
C LEU A 59 14.35 14.82 -4.02
N LEU A 60 14.35 13.49 -3.89
CA LEU A 60 13.83 12.80 -2.70
C LEU A 60 14.49 13.29 -1.41
N LYS A 61 15.81 13.52 -1.44
CA LYS A 61 16.54 14.10 -0.31
C LYS A 61 16.02 15.50 0.02
N ASP A 62 15.84 16.36 -0.99
CA ASP A 62 15.30 17.71 -0.80
C ASP A 62 13.88 17.70 -0.23
N LEU A 63 13.01 16.81 -0.73
CA LEU A 63 11.65 16.64 -0.22
C LEU A 63 11.62 16.32 1.27
N ILE A 64 12.57 15.50 1.75
CA ILE A 64 12.71 15.10 3.15
C ILE A 64 13.32 16.24 3.99
N GLU A 65 14.48 16.77 3.58
CA GLU A 65 15.23 17.77 4.33
C GLU A 65 14.43 19.07 4.52
N ASN A 66 13.72 19.49 3.47
CA ASN A 66 12.93 20.72 3.47
C ASN A 66 11.44 20.49 3.74
N LYS A 67 11.04 19.26 4.09
CA LYS A 67 9.64 18.87 4.41
C LYS A 67 8.64 19.38 3.38
N LEU A 68 8.97 19.20 2.10
CA LEU A 68 8.16 19.71 1.00
C LEU A 68 6.88 18.91 0.78
N LEU A 69 6.87 17.65 1.25
CA LEU A 69 5.70 16.79 1.26
C LEU A 69 5.35 16.36 2.68
N THR A 70 4.06 16.10 2.91
CA THR A 70 3.57 15.51 4.15
C THR A 70 2.97 14.13 3.89
N ALA A 71 3.30 13.17 4.76
CA ALA A 71 2.66 11.85 4.76
C ALA A 71 1.63 11.74 5.88
N SER A 72 0.49 11.15 5.59
CA SER A 72 -0.55 10.84 6.59
C SER A 72 -1.22 9.53 6.29
N ALA A 73 -1.69 8.86 7.34
CA ALA A 73 -2.39 7.61 7.24
C ALA A 73 -3.48 7.48 8.31
N ILE A 74 -4.50 6.71 7.98
CA ILE A 74 -5.46 6.19 8.95
C ILE A 74 -5.52 4.68 8.79
N VAL A 75 -5.54 3.96 9.91
CA VAL A 75 -5.70 2.50 9.95
C VAL A 75 -6.73 2.16 11.00
N GLY A 76 -7.55 1.15 10.76
CA GLY A 76 -8.51 0.68 11.74
C GLY A 76 -8.79 -0.80 11.66
N PHE A 77 -9.35 -1.32 12.75
CA PHE A 77 -9.75 -2.71 12.89
C PHE A 77 -11.12 -2.79 13.54
N TRP A 78 -11.94 -3.68 13.02
CA TRP A 78 -13.30 -3.86 13.51
C TRP A 78 -13.66 -5.35 13.58
N PRO A 79 -14.50 -5.74 14.55
CA PRO A 79 -15.11 -7.07 14.57
C PRO A 79 -15.91 -7.28 13.28
N ALA A 80 -15.73 -8.43 12.65
CA ALA A 80 -16.36 -8.73 11.37
C ALA A 80 -16.83 -10.19 11.27
N PHE A 81 -17.87 -10.41 10.49
CA PHE A 81 -18.32 -11.73 10.05
C PHE A 81 -18.65 -11.73 8.57
N SER A 82 -18.40 -12.84 7.89
CA SER A 82 -18.92 -13.04 6.54
C SER A 82 -20.42 -13.36 6.57
N ASN A 83 -21.13 -12.88 5.56
CA ASN A 83 -22.54 -13.15 5.32
C ASN A 83 -22.77 -13.33 3.82
N GLY A 84 -22.67 -14.57 3.33
CA GLY A 84 -22.73 -14.85 1.90
C GLY A 84 -21.48 -14.32 1.19
N GLU A 85 -21.66 -13.35 0.29
CA GLU A 85 -20.55 -12.69 -0.42
C GLU A 85 -20.07 -11.43 0.28
N ASP A 86 -20.79 -10.95 1.30
CA ASP A 86 -20.48 -9.73 2.02
C ASP A 86 -19.69 -9.97 3.31
N ILE A 87 -19.03 -8.91 3.80
CA ILE A 87 -18.46 -8.86 5.15
C ILE A 87 -19.21 -7.79 5.95
N LEU A 88 -19.85 -8.20 7.04
CA LEU A 88 -20.49 -7.32 8.00
C LEU A 88 -19.46 -6.84 9.01
N VAL A 89 -19.36 -5.53 9.20
CA VAL A 89 -18.48 -4.88 10.18
C VAL A 89 -19.32 -4.30 11.31
N TYR A 90 -18.92 -4.57 12.56
CA TYR A 90 -19.68 -4.21 13.75
C TYR A 90 -19.04 -3.03 14.51
N GLU A 91 -19.86 -2.31 15.28
CA GLU A 91 -19.39 -1.15 16.07
C GLU A 91 -18.42 -1.56 17.19
N ASP A 92 -18.62 -2.74 17.79
CA ASP A 92 -17.81 -3.27 18.88
C ASP A 92 -17.90 -4.81 18.98
N GLU A 93 -17.21 -5.39 19.97
CA GLU A 93 -17.10 -6.84 20.20
C GLU A 93 -18.41 -7.52 20.62
N SER A 94 -19.46 -6.77 20.98
CA SER A 94 -20.78 -7.36 21.22
C SER A 94 -21.36 -7.96 19.94
N ARG A 95 -20.97 -7.40 18.79
CA ARG A 95 -21.46 -7.77 17.45
C ARG A 95 -22.99 -7.70 17.34
N GLU A 96 -23.62 -6.81 18.11
CA GLU A 96 -25.07 -6.59 18.07
C GLU A 96 -25.47 -5.62 16.95
N LYS A 97 -24.66 -4.60 16.70
CA LYS A 97 -24.95 -3.54 15.73
C LYS A 97 -23.94 -3.51 14.60
N VAL A 98 -24.43 -3.75 13.38
CA VAL A 98 -23.65 -3.62 12.14
C VAL A 98 -23.43 -2.13 11.86
N ALA A 99 -22.17 -1.73 11.75
CA ALA A 99 -21.72 -0.38 11.43
C ALA A 99 -21.64 -0.17 9.91
N ALA A 100 -21.16 -1.17 9.17
CA ALA A 100 -20.96 -1.11 7.73
C ALA A 100 -21.03 -2.52 7.10
N THR A 101 -21.22 -2.56 5.79
CA THR A 101 -21.14 -3.79 5.00
C THR A 101 -20.18 -3.58 3.85
N PHE A 102 -19.18 -4.46 3.73
CA PHE A 102 -18.26 -4.52 2.60
C PHE A 102 -18.79 -5.56 1.62
N HIS A 103 -19.19 -5.08 0.44
CA HIS A 103 -19.71 -5.94 -0.62
C HIS A 103 -18.57 -6.45 -1.49
N HIS A 104 -18.57 -7.76 -1.74
CA HIS A 104 -17.59 -8.40 -2.60
C HIS A 104 -18.26 -9.23 -3.69
N LEU A 105 -17.53 -9.44 -4.78
CA LEU A 105 -17.96 -10.28 -5.88
C LEU A 105 -17.32 -11.65 -5.76
N ARG A 106 -18.04 -12.68 -6.20
CA ARG A 106 -17.51 -14.03 -6.35
C ARG A 106 -17.13 -14.30 -7.80
N GLN A 107 -16.06 -15.04 -8.00
CA GLN A 107 -15.73 -15.59 -9.32
C GLN A 107 -16.91 -16.44 -9.85
N GLN A 108 -17.28 -16.30 -11.12
CA GLN A 108 -18.45 -17.01 -11.68
C GLN A 108 -18.08 -17.95 -12.85
N MET A 109 -16.80 -18.26 -13.00
CA MET A 109 -16.32 -19.13 -14.07
C MET A 109 -16.46 -20.60 -13.69
N ASN A 110 -16.64 -21.47 -14.69
CA ASN A 110 -16.53 -22.91 -14.47
C ASN A 110 -15.04 -23.27 -14.35
N LYS A 111 -14.59 -23.53 -13.11
CA LYS A 111 -13.18 -23.78 -12.83
C LYS A 111 -12.80 -25.24 -13.11
N PRO A 112 -11.63 -25.51 -13.73
CA PRO A 112 -11.12 -26.87 -13.82
C PRO A 112 -10.78 -27.41 -12.43
N ASN A 113 -10.74 -28.74 -12.30
CA ASN A 113 -10.21 -29.45 -11.12
C ASN A 113 -10.91 -29.16 -9.78
N LYS A 114 -12.21 -28.83 -9.79
CA LYS A 114 -13.01 -28.53 -8.58
C LYS A 114 -12.43 -27.39 -7.73
N GLN A 115 -11.66 -26.48 -8.33
CA GLN A 115 -11.21 -25.29 -7.62
C GLN A 115 -12.44 -24.45 -7.21
N PRO A 116 -12.43 -23.86 -6.01
CA PRO A 116 -13.52 -23.00 -5.60
C PRO A 116 -13.54 -21.72 -6.44
N ASN A 117 -14.73 -21.13 -6.53
CA ASN A 117 -14.91 -19.78 -7.00
C ASN A 117 -14.74 -18.83 -5.81
N PHE A 118 -13.60 -18.14 -5.76
CA PHE A 118 -13.22 -17.31 -4.64
C PHE A 118 -14.07 -16.03 -4.53
N CYS A 119 -14.30 -15.61 -3.29
CA CYS A 119 -14.79 -14.29 -2.89
C CYS A 119 -13.96 -13.82 -1.68
N LEU A 120 -13.71 -12.52 -1.53
CA LEU A 120 -12.94 -12.00 -0.39
C LEU A 120 -13.58 -12.30 0.98
N SER A 121 -14.91 -12.38 1.04
CA SER A 121 -15.63 -12.78 2.25
C SER A 121 -15.34 -14.20 2.70
N ASP A 122 -14.82 -15.08 1.83
CA ASP A 122 -14.45 -16.45 2.18
C ASP A 122 -13.29 -16.50 3.19
N TYR A 123 -12.52 -15.40 3.31
CA TYR A 123 -11.40 -15.28 4.26
C TYR A 123 -11.80 -14.72 5.63
N ILE A 124 -13.08 -14.42 5.85
CA ILE A 124 -13.61 -14.00 7.16
C ILE A 124 -14.55 -15.08 7.68
N ALA A 125 -14.39 -15.45 8.95
CA ALA A 125 -15.23 -16.47 9.58
C ALA A 125 -16.71 -16.04 9.60
N PRO A 126 -17.65 -16.90 9.21
CA PRO A 126 -19.07 -16.63 9.39
C PRO A 126 -19.46 -16.84 10.86
N ALA A 127 -20.49 -16.11 11.31
CA ALA A 127 -20.96 -16.15 12.70
C ALA A 127 -21.29 -17.58 13.19
N SER A 128 -21.73 -18.46 12.29
CA SER A 128 -22.05 -19.87 12.60
C SER A 128 -20.87 -20.71 13.06
N THR A 129 -19.62 -20.27 12.83
CA THR A 129 -18.41 -20.96 13.31
C THR A 129 -18.17 -20.75 14.80
N GLY A 130 -18.75 -19.70 15.40
CA GLY A 130 -18.44 -19.27 16.76
C GLY A 130 -17.03 -18.69 16.95
N LEU A 131 -16.26 -18.50 15.86
CA LEU A 131 -14.95 -17.86 15.90
C LEU A 131 -15.10 -16.35 15.76
N ASN A 132 -14.48 -15.58 16.65
CA ASN A 132 -14.41 -14.13 16.53
C ASN A 132 -13.36 -13.74 15.48
N ASP A 133 -13.79 -13.08 14.42
CA ASP A 133 -12.92 -12.60 13.34
C ASP A 133 -13.00 -11.09 13.15
N PHE A 134 -12.08 -10.53 12.37
CA PHE A 134 -11.84 -9.09 12.25
C PHE A 134 -11.53 -8.70 10.81
N LEU A 135 -11.93 -7.48 10.45
CA LEU A 135 -11.51 -6.82 9.22
C LEU A 135 -10.67 -5.59 9.58
N GLY A 136 -9.57 -5.40 8.86
CA GLY A 136 -8.77 -4.19 8.93
C GLY A 136 -8.86 -3.39 7.63
N GLY A 137 -8.64 -2.08 7.74
CA GLY A 137 -8.57 -1.20 6.58
C GLY A 137 -7.63 -0.04 6.84
N PHE A 138 -7.06 0.52 5.78
CA PHE A 138 -6.23 1.71 5.88
C PHE A 138 -6.37 2.61 4.65
N VAL A 139 -5.98 3.87 4.82
CA VAL A 139 -5.77 4.84 3.74
C VAL A 139 -4.47 5.56 4.04
N VAL A 140 -3.62 5.73 3.02
CA VAL A 140 -2.38 6.49 3.10
C VAL A 140 -2.35 7.56 2.02
N SER A 141 -1.64 8.65 2.29
CA SER A 141 -1.25 9.63 1.27
C SER A 141 0.07 10.28 1.67
N THR A 142 0.94 10.47 0.69
CA THR A 142 2.23 11.17 0.78
C THR A 142 2.30 12.38 -0.14
N GLY A 143 1.19 12.69 -0.82
CA GLY A 143 1.11 13.70 -1.89
C GLY A 143 0.67 15.09 -1.44
N PHE A 144 0.51 15.34 -0.14
CA PHE A 144 0.22 16.70 0.36
C PHE A 144 1.45 17.57 0.11
N GLY A 145 1.33 18.59 -0.75
CA GLY A 145 2.46 19.41 -1.23
C GLY A 145 2.93 19.06 -2.64
N ALA A 146 2.60 17.86 -3.17
CA ALA A 146 3.15 17.38 -4.43
C ALA A 146 2.59 18.13 -5.63
N GLU A 147 1.28 18.40 -5.65
CA GLU A 147 0.66 19.14 -6.74
C GLU A 147 1.10 20.61 -6.72
N GLU A 148 1.20 21.23 -5.53
CA GLU A 148 1.72 22.59 -5.43
C GLU A 148 3.18 22.70 -5.89
N LEU A 149 4.02 21.72 -5.55
CA LEU A 149 5.42 21.70 -5.96
C LEU A 149 5.58 21.43 -7.46
N ALA A 150 4.81 20.50 -8.02
CA ALA A 150 4.79 20.24 -9.46
C ALA A 150 4.36 21.50 -10.24
N ALA A 151 3.30 22.18 -9.80
CA ALA A 151 2.85 23.42 -10.43
C ALA A 151 3.93 24.52 -10.38
N ARG A 152 4.78 24.58 -9.34
CA ARG A 152 5.91 25.52 -9.29
C ARG A 152 6.96 25.20 -10.36
N TYR A 153 7.27 23.92 -10.57
CA TYR A 153 8.18 23.49 -11.63
C TYR A 153 7.60 23.77 -13.02
N GLU A 154 6.33 23.45 -13.27
CA GLU A 154 5.63 23.74 -14.54
C GLU A 154 5.65 25.24 -14.86
N ASN A 155 5.37 26.10 -13.87
CA ASN A 155 5.44 27.56 -14.05
C ASN A 155 6.86 28.09 -14.34
N ALA A 156 7.89 27.32 -13.98
CA ALA A 156 9.29 27.61 -14.30
C ALA A 156 9.73 27.00 -15.65
N ASN A 157 8.83 26.34 -16.38
CA ASN A 157 9.10 25.53 -17.58
C ASN A 157 10.04 24.34 -17.30
N ASP A 158 9.92 23.75 -16.12
CA ASP A 158 10.66 22.56 -15.69
C ASP A 158 9.72 21.35 -15.62
N ASP A 159 9.25 20.91 -16.80
CA ASP A 159 8.33 19.77 -16.90
C ASP A 159 8.95 18.48 -16.36
N TYR A 160 10.28 18.36 -16.41
CA TYR A 160 11.00 17.21 -15.89
C TYR A 160 10.81 17.04 -14.38
N ASN A 161 11.12 18.08 -13.60
CA ASN A 161 10.96 18.00 -12.15
C ASN A 161 9.49 17.95 -11.72
N ALA A 162 8.57 18.52 -12.51
CA ALA A 162 7.13 18.37 -12.29
C ALA A 162 6.66 16.92 -12.40
N ILE A 163 7.14 16.17 -13.39
CA ILE A 163 6.86 14.73 -13.52
C ILE A 163 7.59 13.96 -12.42
N LEU A 164 8.84 14.31 -12.11
CA LEU A 164 9.67 13.61 -11.13
C LEU A 164 9.07 13.67 -9.72
N VAL A 165 8.59 14.84 -9.29
CA VAL A 165 7.94 14.97 -7.96
C VAL A 165 6.64 14.17 -7.88
N LYS A 166 5.83 14.16 -8.95
CA LYS A 166 4.59 13.36 -9.00
C LYS A 166 4.90 11.86 -8.93
N ALA A 167 5.92 11.41 -9.67
CA ALA A 167 6.39 10.03 -9.63
C ALA A 167 6.93 9.64 -8.25
N LEU A 168 7.74 10.50 -7.60
CA LEU A 168 8.24 10.25 -6.25
C LEU A 168 7.12 10.22 -5.20
N ALA A 169 6.15 11.12 -5.29
CA ALA A 169 5.01 11.14 -4.38
C ALA A 169 4.20 9.83 -4.47
N ASP A 170 3.95 9.34 -5.68
CA ASP A 170 3.31 8.04 -5.93
C ASP A 170 4.13 6.86 -5.35
N ARG A 171 5.45 6.84 -5.58
CA ARG A 171 6.34 5.82 -4.99
C ARG A 171 6.34 5.83 -3.47
N LEU A 172 6.30 7.02 -2.86
CA LEU A 172 6.21 7.17 -1.41
C LEU A 172 4.86 6.70 -0.87
N ALA A 173 3.76 6.88 -1.61
CA ALA A 173 2.44 6.44 -1.19
C ALA A 173 2.37 4.91 -1.14
N GLU A 174 2.89 4.23 -2.18
CA GLU A 174 3.00 2.78 -2.23
C GLU A 174 3.94 2.24 -1.14
N ALA A 175 5.08 2.90 -0.93
CA ALA A 175 5.99 2.56 0.16
C ALA A 175 5.32 2.71 1.53
N PHE A 176 4.45 3.70 1.71
CA PHE A 176 3.67 3.85 2.94
C PHE A 176 2.63 2.74 3.11
N ALA A 177 1.97 2.32 2.03
CA ALA A 177 1.06 1.18 2.08
C ALA A 177 1.80 -0.11 2.51
N GLU A 178 2.99 -0.38 1.97
CA GLU A 178 3.80 -1.54 2.35
C GLU A 178 4.29 -1.45 3.81
N TYR A 179 4.85 -0.30 4.20
CA TYR A 179 5.33 -0.06 5.57
C TYR A 179 4.20 -0.20 6.59
N LEU A 180 3.06 0.45 6.34
CA LEU A 180 1.91 0.39 7.23
C LEU A 180 1.36 -1.03 7.31
N HIS A 181 1.30 -1.75 6.19
CA HIS A 181 0.86 -3.14 6.21
C HIS A 181 1.83 -4.03 7.03
N GLU A 182 3.14 -3.86 6.90
CA GLU A 182 4.11 -4.57 7.76
C GLU A 182 3.85 -4.26 9.25
N MET A 183 3.69 -2.97 9.60
CA MET A 183 3.36 -2.55 10.96
C MET A 183 2.04 -3.15 11.44
N VAL A 184 1.04 -3.27 10.57
CA VAL A 184 -0.22 -3.96 10.88
C VAL A 184 0.05 -5.42 11.25
N ARG A 185 0.79 -6.17 10.43
CA ARG A 185 1.06 -7.59 10.69
C ARG A 185 1.82 -7.82 11.99
N LYS A 186 2.83 -7.00 12.25
CA LYS A 186 3.77 -7.18 13.36
C LYS A 186 3.32 -6.56 14.67
N GLU A 187 2.68 -5.40 14.62
CA GLU A 187 2.45 -4.56 15.80
C GLU A 187 0.96 -4.27 16.02
N LEU A 188 0.27 -3.67 15.04
CA LEU A 188 -1.07 -3.12 15.27
C LEU A 188 -2.14 -4.22 15.31
N TRP A 189 -2.11 -5.16 14.37
CA TRP A 189 -2.89 -6.39 14.45
C TRP A 189 -2.12 -7.44 15.25
N GLY A 190 -0.84 -7.60 14.95
CA GLY A 190 0.10 -8.39 15.74
C GLY A 190 -0.02 -9.91 15.58
N TYR A 191 -0.46 -10.39 14.41
CA TYR A 191 -0.58 -11.84 14.16
C TYR A 191 0.74 -12.49 13.70
N VAL A 192 1.74 -11.71 13.25
CA VAL A 192 3.10 -12.21 12.93
C VAL A 192 4.18 -11.35 13.57
N THR A 193 4.24 -11.34 14.90
CA THR A 193 5.13 -10.42 15.67
C THR A 193 6.65 -10.62 15.44
N LYS A 194 7.07 -11.78 14.92
CA LYS A 194 8.47 -12.12 14.67
C LYS A 194 8.86 -12.06 13.19
N GLU A 195 8.03 -11.44 12.34
CA GLU A 195 8.31 -11.30 10.92
C GLU A 195 9.59 -10.49 10.68
N SER A 196 10.48 -11.04 9.86
CA SER A 196 11.70 -10.39 9.40
C SER A 196 11.87 -10.73 7.91
N LEU A 197 11.35 -9.86 7.06
CA LEU A 197 11.40 -9.99 5.60
C LEU A 197 12.27 -8.87 5.03
N SER A 198 13.00 -9.17 3.96
CA SER A 198 13.66 -8.14 3.16
C SER A 198 12.65 -7.38 2.28
N ASN A 199 13.00 -6.17 1.81
CA ASN A 199 12.12 -5.42 0.90
C ASN A 199 11.77 -6.22 -0.37
N GLU A 200 12.71 -6.96 -0.93
CA GLU A 200 12.44 -7.88 -2.06
C GLU A 200 11.44 -8.98 -1.73
N GLU A 201 11.36 -9.40 -0.47
CA GLU A 201 10.38 -10.40 -0.02
C GLU A 201 9.01 -9.80 0.27
N LEU A 202 8.98 -8.53 0.73
CA LEU A 202 7.75 -7.74 0.83
C LEU A 202 7.14 -7.51 -0.56
N ILE A 203 7.93 -7.09 -1.54
CA ILE A 203 7.52 -6.92 -2.95
C ILE A 203 6.98 -8.23 -3.55
N ARG A 204 7.53 -9.37 -3.12
CA ARG A 204 7.07 -10.72 -3.53
C ARG A 204 5.91 -11.26 -2.69
N GLU A 205 5.36 -10.45 -1.80
CA GLU A 205 4.24 -10.79 -0.93
C GLU A 205 4.45 -12.07 -0.11
N LYS A 206 5.69 -12.30 0.36
CA LYS A 206 6.03 -13.51 1.14
C LYS A 206 5.50 -13.52 2.59
N TYR A 207 4.66 -12.56 2.94
CA TYR A 207 4.03 -12.46 4.26
C TYR A 207 2.67 -13.19 4.28
N GLN A 208 2.19 -13.48 5.48
CA GLN A 208 0.81 -13.94 5.68
C GLN A 208 -0.15 -12.75 5.64
N GLY A 209 -1.29 -12.91 4.99
CA GLY A 209 -2.33 -11.88 4.88
C GLY A 209 -2.26 -11.10 3.57
N ILE A 210 -3.32 -10.35 3.28
CA ILE A 210 -3.48 -9.57 2.04
C ILE A 210 -4.04 -8.17 2.36
N ARG A 211 -3.85 -7.23 1.44
CA ARG A 211 -4.35 -5.85 1.53
C ARG A 211 -5.09 -5.40 0.26
N PRO A 212 -6.17 -6.10 -0.15
CA PRO A 212 -6.87 -5.80 -1.40
C PRO A 212 -7.44 -4.38 -1.39
N ALA A 213 -7.27 -3.66 -2.50
CA ALA A 213 -7.76 -2.30 -2.67
C ALA A 213 -8.99 -2.27 -3.59
N PRO A 214 -10.06 -1.51 -3.24
CA PRO A 214 -11.19 -1.30 -4.15
C PRO A 214 -10.74 -0.80 -5.52
N GLY A 215 -11.24 -1.43 -6.59
CA GLY A 215 -10.86 -1.14 -7.98
C GLY A 215 -9.84 -2.11 -8.57
N TYR A 216 -9.16 -2.90 -7.75
CA TYR A 216 -8.25 -3.95 -8.22
C TYR A 216 -8.95 -5.31 -8.35
N PRO A 217 -8.54 -6.16 -9.33
CA PRO A 217 -8.87 -7.58 -9.31
C PRO A 217 -8.30 -8.24 -8.06
N ALA A 218 -9.11 -9.07 -7.38
CA ALA A 218 -8.73 -9.80 -6.17
C ALA A 218 -8.91 -11.32 -6.36
#